data_AF-A0A0R3XAU9-F1
#
_entry.id   AF-A0A0R3XAU9-F1
#
_cell.length_a   1.000
_cell.length_b   1.000
_cell.length_c   1.000
_cell.angle_alpha   90.00
_cell.angle_beta   90.00
_cell.angle_gamma   90.00
#
_symmetry.space_group_name_H-M   'P 1'
#
loop_
_entity.id
_entity.type
_entity.pdbx_description
1 polymer ?
#
loop_
_entity_poly.entity_id
_entity_poly.type
_entity_poly.pdbx_seq_one_letter_code
_entity_poly.pdbx_strand_id
1 'polypeptide(L)'
;MLGPCYFVNVYALIFIWGVPYSAPTFLVLFGLANSTVYSAIILFRNSFVFHNYDKMTSCFIHILPPLISYCVQTLIWVGLNIVVNFVLNLIALLAWCSFVFHSLMIVAMVVVMSWYGASYYLDYFAYLALRKAIENNEVPAPVDSKSPTEMEDENDEYEEVDE
;
A
#
# COMPACT_ATOMS: atom_id res chain seq x y z
N MET A 1 7.92 33.79 -1.37
CA MET A 1 7.95 32.71 -0.38
C MET A 1 8.21 31.42 -1.14
N LEU A 2 9.46 30.93 -1.20
CA LEU A 2 9.71 29.60 -1.75
C LEU A 2 9.18 28.58 -0.73
N GLY A 3 8.02 27.98 -1.04
CA GLY A 3 7.41 26.95 -0.19
C GLY A 3 8.21 25.64 -0.20
N PRO A 4 7.90 24.71 0.72
CA PRO A 4 8.53 23.39 0.80
C PRO A 4 8.43 22.57 -0.50
N CYS A 5 7.44 22.85 -1.37
CA CYS A 5 7.31 22.21 -2.67
C CYS A 5 8.53 22.42 -3.59
N TYR A 6 9.16 23.60 -3.58
CA TYR A 6 10.38 23.84 -4.37
C TYR A 6 11.56 23.04 -3.84
N PHE A 7 11.67 22.91 -2.52
CA PHE A 7 12.69 22.07 -1.88
C PHE A 7 12.54 20.60 -2.31
N VAL A 8 11.32 20.06 -2.27
CA VAL A 8 11.05 18.67 -2.69
C VAL A 8 11.32 18.46 -4.18
N ASN A 9 11.04 19.44 -5.05
CA ASN A 9 11.39 19.35 -6.47
C ASN A 9 12.90 19.32 -6.71
N VAL A 10 13.68 20.15 -6.01
CA VAL A 10 15.15 20.08 -6.09
C VAL A 10 15.66 18.76 -5.53
N TYR A 11 15.09 18.28 -4.43
CA TYR A 11 15.43 16.98 -3.85
C TYR A 11 15.12 15.82 -4.81
N ALA A 12 14.00 15.89 -5.54
CA ALA A 12 13.67 14.94 -6.61
C ALA A 12 14.70 14.97 -7.75
N LEU A 13 15.17 16.15 -8.15
CA LEU A 13 16.24 16.26 -9.15
C LEU A 13 17.57 15.66 -8.64
N ILE A 14 17.92 15.88 -7.37
CA ILE A 14 19.10 15.27 -6.74
C ILE A 14 18.99 13.75 -6.73
N PHE A 15 17.80 13.22 -6.43
CA PHE A 15 17.55 11.78 -6.48
C PHE A 15 17.73 11.23 -7.90
N ILE A 16 17.12 11.87 -8.90
CA ILE A 16 17.19 11.40 -10.30
C ILE A 16 18.61 11.45 -10.86
N TRP A 17 19.34 12.55 -10.61
CA TRP A 17 20.63 12.81 -11.28
C TRP A 17 21.87 12.48 -10.45
N GLY A 18 21.76 12.57 -9.12
CA GLY A 18 22.91 12.42 -8.22
C GLY A 18 23.01 11.01 -7.64
N VAL A 19 21.94 10.53 -7.00
CA VAL A 19 22.00 9.31 -6.17
C VAL A 19 20.74 8.43 -6.29
N PRO A 20 20.39 7.96 -7.50
CA PRO A 20 19.14 7.21 -7.74
C PRO A 20 19.12 5.83 -7.06
N TYR A 21 20.28 5.31 -6.66
CA TYR A 21 20.42 4.00 -6.03
C TYR A 21 20.31 4.02 -4.50
N SER A 22 20.23 5.20 -3.89
CA SER A 22 20.19 5.32 -2.43
C SER A 22 18.77 5.18 -1.89
N ALA A 23 18.49 4.05 -1.26
CA ALA A 23 17.23 3.80 -0.54
C ALA A 23 16.84 4.89 0.46
N PRO A 24 17.73 5.42 1.34
CA PRO A 24 17.32 6.45 2.31
C PRO A 24 16.91 7.76 1.63
N THR A 25 17.58 8.14 0.54
CA THR A 25 17.21 9.34 -0.23
C THR A 25 15.86 9.15 -0.91
N PHE A 26 15.58 7.95 -1.44
CA PHE A 26 14.28 7.64 -2.01
C PHE A 26 13.16 7.70 -0.96
N LEU A 27 13.37 7.12 0.23
CA LEU A 27 12.37 7.10 1.31
C LEU A 27 12.04 8.52 1.78
N VAL A 28 13.05 9.37 1.98
CA VAL A 28 12.84 10.78 2.35
C VAL A 28 12.10 11.53 1.24
N LEU A 29 12.45 11.29 -0.04
CA LEU A 29 11.75 11.89 -1.17
C LEU A 29 10.30 11.42 -1.25
N PHE A 30 10.07 10.12 -1.12
CA PHE A 30 8.75 9.48 -1.18
C PHE A 30 7.85 10.02 -0.06
N GLY A 31 8.35 10.07 1.17
CA GLY A 31 7.63 10.63 2.31
C GLY A 31 7.28 12.10 2.09
N LEU A 32 8.25 12.94 1.73
CA LEU A 32 8.01 14.37 1.52
C LEU A 32 7.09 14.67 0.33
N ALA A 33 7.20 13.93 -0.77
CA ALA A 33 6.37 14.09 -1.94
C ALA A 33 4.91 13.68 -1.67
N ASN A 34 4.69 12.49 -1.09
CA ASN A 34 3.34 11.95 -0.88
C ASN A 34 2.63 12.53 0.35
N SER A 35 3.36 13.08 1.33
CA SER A 35 2.75 13.81 2.45
C SER A 35 2.60 15.30 2.10
N THR A 36 3.69 16.07 2.17
CA THR A 36 3.63 17.53 2.17
C THR A 36 3.22 18.13 0.83
N VAL A 37 3.73 17.58 -0.28
CA VAL A 37 3.48 18.16 -1.62
C VAL A 37 2.12 17.72 -2.16
N TYR A 38 1.75 16.45 -1.97
CA TYR A 38 0.44 15.95 -2.36
C TYR A 38 -0.70 16.61 -1.56
N SER A 39 -0.59 16.69 -0.23
CA SER A 39 -1.60 17.36 0.59
C SER A 39 -1.74 18.86 0.26
N ALA A 40 -0.67 19.51 -0.19
CA ALA A 40 -0.72 20.91 -0.62
C ALA A 40 -1.62 21.12 -1.85
N ILE A 41 -1.75 20.14 -2.75
CA ILE A 41 -2.68 20.22 -3.90
C ILE A 41 -4.13 20.34 -3.39
N ILE A 42 -4.48 19.51 -2.40
CA ILE A 42 -5.82 19.46 -1.80
C ILE A 42 -6.08 20.72 -0.97
N LEU A 43 -5.16 21.06 -0.06
CA LEU A 43 -5.31 22.18 0.88
C LEU A 43 -5.38 23.53 0.17
N PHE A 44 -4.53 23.77 -0.83
CA PHE A 44 -4.53 25.02 -1.59
C PHE A 44 -5.45 24.99 -2.81
N ARG A 45 -6.25 23.92 -2.97
CA ARG A 45 -7.19 23.69 -4.06
C ARG A 45 -6.58 24.04 -5.42
N ASN A 46 -5.35 23.57 -5.64
CA ASN A 46 -4.62 23.87 -6.85
C ASN A 46 -5.22 23.06 -8.00
N SER A 47 -5.83 23.75 -8.97
CA SER A 47 -6.57 23.13 -10.06
C SER A 47 -5.82 23.23 -11.38
N PHE A 48 -5.96 22.19 -12.20
CA PHE A 48 -5.43 22.19 -13.55
C PHE A 48 -6.34 22.99 -14.48
N VAL A 49 -5.87 24.18 -14.87
CA VAL A 49 -6.65 25.15 -15.67
C VAL A 49 -5.89 25.50 -16.94
N PHE A 50 -6.32 24.95 -18.08
CA PHE A 50 -5.60 25.01 -19.36
C PHE A 50 -5.45 26.41 -19.97
N HIS A 51 -6.29 27.37 -19.57
CA HIS A 51 -6.23 28.74 -20.10
C HIS A 51 -5.30 29.66 -19.31
N ASN A 52 -4.71 29.16 -18.21
CA ASN A 52 -3.84 29.96 -17.34
C ASN A 52 -2.52 29.22 -17.10
N TYR A 53 -1.48 29.66 -17.80
CA TYR A 53 -0.14 29.06 -17.72
C TYR A 53 0.45 29.09 -16.30
N ASP A 54 0.17 30.13 -15.51
CA ASP A 54 0.70 30.23 -14.14
C ASP A 54 0.09 29.17 -13.23
N LYS A 55 -1.22 28.91 -13.38
CA LYS A 55 -1.91 27.85 -12.64
C LYS A 55 -1.46 26.46 -13.08
N MET A 56 -1.27 26.26 -14.38
CA MET A 56 -0.77 25.01 -14.94
C MET A 56 0.62 24.66 -14.39
N THR A 57 1.57 25.60 -14.45
CA THR A 57 2.94 25.40 -13.96
C THR A 57 2.97 25.12 -12.46
N SER A 58 2.17 25.84 -11.67
CA SER A 58 2.04 25.57 -10.24
C SER A 58 1.53 24.15 -9.97
N CYS A 59 0.55 23.67 -10.74
CA CYS A 59 0.01 22.32 -10.61
C CYS A 59 1.07 21.25 -10.96
N PHE A 60 1.83 21.44 -12.03
CA PHE A 60 2.92 20.53 -12.40
C PHE A 60 3.99 20.40 -11.32
N ILE A 61 4.40 21.50 -10.69
CA ILE A 61 5.40 21.50 -9.61
C ILE A 61 4.93 20.66 -8.41
N HIS A 62 3.61 20.56 -8.17
CA HIS A 62 3.09 19.73 -7.08
C HIS A 62 2.81 18.27 -7.50
N ILE A 63 2.49 18.02 -8.77
CA ILE A 63 2.16 16.67 -9.26
C ILE A 63 3.41 15.86 -9.63
N LEU A 64 4.48 16.51 -10.11
CA LEU A 64 5.68 15.83 -10.63
C LEU A 64 6.40 14.95 -9.60
N PRO A 65 6.77 15.45 -8.40
CA PRO A 65 7.50 14.63 -7.43
C PRO A 65 6.70 13.39 -6.94
N PRO A 66 5.41 13.51 -6.56
CA PRO A 66 4.60 12.35 -6.19
C PRO A 66 4.52 11.32 -7.32
N LEU A 67 4.26 11.76 -8.55
CA LEU A 67 4.15 10.88 -9.70
C LEU A 67 5.43 10.06 -9.93
N ILE A 68 6.59 10.72 -9.93
CA ILE A 68 7.87 10.05 -10.13
C ILE A 68 8.14 9.05 -9.00
N SER A 69 7.89 9.44 -7.75
CA SER A 69 8.12 8.55 -6.60
C SER A 69 7.24 7.29 -6.66
N TYR A 70 5.98 7.43 -7.10
CA TYR A 70 5.05 6.32 -7.24
C TYR A 70 5.40 5.40 -8.40
N CYS A 71 5.85 5.96 -9.54
CA CYS A 71 6.34 5.17 -10.67
C CYS A 71 7.53 4.28 -10.27
N VAL A 72 8.50 4.83 -9.52
CA VAL A 72 9.67 4.06 -9.06
C VAL A 72 9.25 2.93 -8.12
N GLN A 73 8.39 3.22 -7.13
CA GLN A 73 7.89 2.21 -6.19
C GLN A 73 7.14 1.08 -6.91
N THR A 74 6.28 1.44 -7.86
CA THR A 74 5.46 0.47 -8.60
C THR A 74 6.32 -0.45 -9.45
N LEU A 75 7.37 0.07 -10.10
CA LEU A 75 8.30 -0.75 -10.89
C LEU A 75 9.06 -1.77 -10.04
N ILE A 76 9.45 -1.38 -8.82
CA ILE A 76 10.10 -2.29 -7.86
C ILE A 76 9.14 -3.41 -7.46
N TRP A 77 7.90 -3.07 -7.08
CA TRP A 77 6.89 -4.05 -6.68
C TRP A 77 6.53 -5.01 -7.81
N VAL A 78 6.30 -4.50 -9.03
CA VAL A 78 6.01 -5.34 -10.20
C VAL A 78 7.18 -6.26 -10.53
N GLY A 79 8.42 -5.76 -10.47
CA GLY A 79 9.61 -6.57 -10.70
C GLY A 79 9.73 -7.72 -9.70
N LEU A 80 9.52 -7.45 -8.41
CA LEU A 80 9.53 -8.47 -7.36
C LEU A 80 8.43 -9.50 -7.58
N ASN A 81 7.21 -9.06 -7.91
CA ASN A 81 6.09 -9.96 -8.20
C ASN A 81 6.37 -10.88 -9.40
N ILE A 82 6.99 -10.37 -10.47
CA ILE A 82 7.37 -11.19 -11.63
C ILE A 82 8.38 -12.26 -11.20
N VAL A 83 9.38 -11.92 -10.39
CA VAL A 83 10.38 -12.87 -9.90
C VAL A 83 9.74 -13.95 -9.02
N VAL A 84 8.91 -13.57 -8.06
CA VAL A 84 8.21 -14.53 -7.18
C VAL A 84 7.33 -15.46 -8.01
N ASN A 85 6.55 -14.93 -8.95
CA ASN A 85 5.70 -15.73 -9.83
C ASN A 85 6.52 -16.69 -10.70
N PHE A 86 7.66 -16.25 -11.21
CA PHE A 86 8.56 -17.10 -11.99
C PHE A 86 9.13 -18.25 -11.14
N VAL A 87 9.56 -17.97 -9.91
CA VAL A 87 10.06 -18.98 -8.97
C VAL A 87 8.96 -19.98 -8.62
N LEU A 88 7.75 -19.51 -8.28
CA LEU A 88 6.60 -20.38 -7.99
C LEU A 88 6.22 -21.24 -9.20
N ASN A 89 6.29 -20.70 -10.42
CA ASN A 89 6.05 -21.45 -11.64
C ASN A 89 7.11 -22.55 -11.84
N LEU A 90 8.39 -22.27 -11.57
CA LEU A 90 9.45 -23.28 -11.63
C LEU A 90 9.23 -24.41 -10.61
N ILE A 91 8.79 -24.08 -9.39
CA ILE A 91 8.44 -25.08 -8.38
C ILE A 91 7.25 -25.93 -8.85
N ALA A 92 6.25 -25.32 -9.47
CA ALA A 92 5.11 -26.04 -10.05
C ALA A 92 5.52 -26.97 -11.20
N LEU A 93 6.50 -26.58 -12.03
CA LEU A 93 7.05 -27.44 -13.08
C LEU A 93 7.80 -28.64 -12.50
N LEU A 94 8.62 -28.44 -11.47
CA LEU A 94 9.29 -29.53 -10.75
C LEU A 94 8.29 -30.46 -10.06
N ALA A 95 7.18 -29.91 -9.55
CA ALA A 95 6.10 -30.69 -8.97
C ALA A 95 5.43 -31.59 -10.01
N TRP A 96 5.28 -31.13 -11.25
CA TRP A 96 4.68 -31.91 -12.34
C TRP A 96 5.53 -33.13 -12.75
N CYS A 97 6.83 -33.12 -12.47
CA CYS A 97 7.70 -34.27 -12.71
C CYS A 97 7.45 -35.44 -11.74
N SER A 98 6.75 -35.22 -10.62
CA SER A 98 6.45 -36.24 -9.61
C SER A 98 4.99 -36.19 -9.17
N PHE A 99 4.22 -37.22 -9.57
CA PHE A 99 2.80 -37.35 -9.23
C PHE A 99 2.52 -37.26 -7.72
N VAL A 100 3.40 -37.83 -6.90
CA VAL A 100 3.26 -37.84 -5.43
C VAL A 100 3.48 -36.45 -4.85
N PHE A 101 4.49 -35.72 -5.34
CA PHE A 101 4.78 -34.37 -4.87
C PHE A 101 3.68 -33.38 -5.27
N HIS A 102 3.20 -33.46 -6.52
CA HIS A 102 2.07 -32.66 -6.99
C HIS A 102 0.80 -32.90 -6.14
N SER A 103 0.48 -34.17 -5.88
CA SER A 103 -0.68 -34.54 -5.07
C SER A 103 -0.56 -34.02 -3.63
N LEU A 104 0.63 -34.13 -3.00
CA LEU A 104 0.90 -33.58 -1.68
C LEU A 104 0.75 -32.05 -1.64
N MET A 105 1.26 -31.36 -2.65
CA MET A 105 1.18 -29.90 -2.76
C MET A 105 -0.27 -29.42 -2.88
N ILE A 106 -1.10 -30.07 -3.70
CA ILE A 106 -2.53 -29.72 -3.82
C ILE A 106 -3.25 -29.95 -2.49
N VAL A 107 -3.00 -31.08 -1.82
CA VAL A 107 -3.62 -31.37 -0.52
C VAL A 107 -3.21 -30.31 0.52
N ALA A 108 -1.93 -29.94 0.58
CA ALA A 108 -1.44 -28.88 1.46
C ALA A 108 -2.11 -27.52 1.14
N MET A 109 -2.22 -27.15 -0.14
CA MET A 109 -2.92 -25.93 -0.56
C MET A 109 -4.39 -25.93 -0.14
N VAL A 110 -5.11 -27.04 -0.31
CA VAL A 110 -6.51 -27.15 0.11
C VAL A 110 -6.65 -27.01 1.62
N VAL A 111 -5.76 -27.61 2.40
CA VAL A 111 -5.76 -27.49 3.87
C VAL A 111 -5.52 -26.05 4.30
N VAL A 112 -4.51 -25.39 3.72
CA VAL A 112 -4.18 -24.00 4.03
C VAL A 112 -5.31 -23.04 3.63
N MET A 113 -5.89 -23.19 2.43
CA MET A 113 -7.05 -22.37 2.01
C MET A 113 -8.26 -22.62 2.89
N SER A 114 -8.49 -23.86 3.32
CA SER A 114 -9.58 -24.20 4.24
C SER A 114 -9.35 -23.61 5.63
N TRP A 115 -8.10 -23.58 6.11
CA TRP A 115 -7.74 -22.96 7.39
C TRP A 115 -7.97 -21.44 7.37
N TYR A 116 -7.47 -20.74 6.35
CA TYR A 116 -7.70 -19.31 6.20
C TYR A 116 -9.18 -18.97 6.02
N GLY A 117 -9.90 -19.74 5.19
CA GLY A 117 -11.33 -19.58 5.01
C GLY A 117 -12.11 -19.79 6.31
N ALA A 118 -11.78 -20.84 7.07
CA ALA A 118 -12.44 -21.11 8.36
C ALA A 118 -12.18 -20.01 9.39
N SER A 119 -10.94 -19.52 9.46
CA SER A 119 -10.56 -18.42 10.37
C SER A 119 -11.38 -17.16 10.05
N TYR A 120 -11.45 -16.78 8.77
CA TYR A 120 -12.28 -15.66 8.30
C TYR A 120 -13.76 -15.82 8.67
N TYR A 121 -14.33 -17.01 8.49
CA TYR A 121 -15.73 -17.27 8.86
C TYR A 121 -15.96 -17.17 10.37
N LEU A 122 -15.03 -17.67 11.19
CA LEU A 122 -15.13 -17.58 12.65
C LEU A 122 -15.13 -16.11 13.10
N ASP A 123 -14.24 -15.29 12.56
CA ASP A 123 -14.17 -13.86 12.87
C ASP A 123 -15.42 -13.12 12.39
N TYR A 124 -15.91 -13.44 11.19
CA TYR A 124 -17.14 -12.85 10.65
C TYR A 124 -18.36 -13.15 11.52
N PHE A 125 -18.55 -14.40 11.97
CA PHE A 125 -19.67 -14.75 12.84
C PHE A 125 -19.53 -14.15 14.24
N ALA A 126 -18.31 -14.06 14.78
CA ALA A 126 -18.05 -13.37 16.04
C ALA A 126 -18.42 -11.89 15.94
N TYR A 127 -18.02 -11.22 14.86
CA TYR A 127 -18.39 -9.83 14.57
C TYR A 127 -19.90 -9.64 14.43
N LEU A 128 -20.59 -10.53 13.72
CA LEU A 128 -22.04 -10.45 13.54
C LEU A 128 -22.80 -10.66 14.86
N ALA A 129 -22.35 -11.60 15.69
CA ALA A 129 -22.93 -11.84 17.02
C ALA A 129 -22.74 -10.62 17.92
N LEU A 130 -21.55 -10.01 17.92
CA LEU A 130 -21.26 -8.79 18.65
C LEU A 130 -22.14 -7.63 18.20
N ARG A 131 -22.28 -7.41 16.88
CA ARG A 131 -23.17 -6.37 16.32
C ARG A 131 -24.61 -6.51 16.79
N LYS A 132 -25.16 -7.73 16.76
CA LYS A 132 -26.53 -8.00 17.23
C LYS A 132 -26.67 -7.78 18.73
N ALA A 133 -25.67 -8.15 19.52
CA ALA A 133 -25.69 -7.92 20.97
C ALA A 133 -25.67 -6.41 21.31
N ILE A 134 -24.94 -5.60 20.52
CA ILE A 134 -24.95 -4.13 20.64
C ILE A 134 -26.30 -3.55 20.21
N GLU A 135 -26.87 -4.02 19.09
CA GLU A 135 -28.19 -3.57 18.60
C GLU A 135 -29.31 -3.89 19.61
N ASN A 136 -29.23 -5.05 20.26
CA ASN A 136 -30.15 -5.47 21.32
C ASN A 136 -29.87 -4.82 22.68
N ASN A 137 -28.88 -3.93 22.80
CA ASN A 137 -28.44 -3.29 24.05
C ASN A 137 -28.01 -4.29 25.15
N GLU A 138 -27.63 -5.52 24.78
CA GLU A 138 -27.11 -6.53 25.70
C GLU A 138 -25.65 -6.26 26.08
N VAL A 139 -24.89 -5.68 25.14
CA VAL A 139 -23.50 -5.25 25.33
C VAL A 139 -23.42 -3.75 25.03
N PRO A 140 -22.81 -2.93 25.90
CA PRO A 140 -22.69 -1.50 25.64
C PRO A 140 -21.90 -1.27 24.35
N ALA A 141 -22.42 -0.40 23.48
CA ALA A 141 -21.69 0.05 22.30
C ALA A 141 -20.34 0.62 22.74
N PRO A 142 -19.23 0.26 22.08
CA PRO A 142 -17.93 0.79 22.45
C PRO A 142 -17.97 2.32 22.37
N VAL A 143 -17.54 2.99 23.44
CA VAL A 143 -17.65 4.45 23.58
C VAL A 143 -16.68 5.19 22.65
N ASP A 144 -15.70 4.49 22.07
CA ASP A 144 -14.71 5.07 21.14
C ASP A 144 -13.95 4.00 20.33
N SER A 145 -14.57 2.88 19.95
CA SER A 145 -13.85 1.89 19.13
C SER A 145 -13.91 2.29 17.66
N LYS A 146 -12.74 2.61 17.11
CA LYS A 146 -12.46 2.55 15.68
C LYS A 146 -13.17 1.34 15.05
N SER A 147 -13.84 1.57 13.93
CA SER A 147 -14.58 0.51 13.24
C SER A 147 -13.65 -0.66 12.90
N PRO A 148 -14.15 -1.89 12.70
CA PRO A 148 -13.29 -3.03 12.34
C PRO A 148 -12.42 -2.77 11.11
N THR A 149 -12.90 -1.95 10.18
CA THR A 149 -12.16 -1.49 9.00
C THR A 149 -10.93 -0.66 9.40
N GLU A 150 -11.04 0.13 10.46
CA GLU A 150 -9.94 0.93 11.01
C GLU A 150 -9.00 0.10 11.91
N MET A 151 -9.39 -1.10 12.37
CA MET A 151 -8.51 -2.06 13.07
C MET A 151 -7.75 -2.97 12.10
N GLU A 152 -8.34 -3.32 10.94
CA GLU A 152 -7.61 -3.96 9.84
C GLU A 152 -6.53 -3.01 9.33
N ASP A 153 -6.88 -1.74 9.09
CA ASP A 153 -5.91 -0.70 8.71
C ASP A 153 -4.81 -0.48 9.77
N GLU A 154 -5.11 -0.61 11.08
CA GLU A 154 -4.11 -0.47 12.15
C GLU A 154 -3.21 -1.72 12.30
N ASN A 155 -3.75 -2.92 12.12
CA ASN A 155 -2.96 -4.16 12.19
C ASN A 155 -2.00 -4.29 11.01
N ASP A 156 -2.41 -3.85 9.81
CA ASP A 156 -1.53 -3.71 8.64
C ASP A 156 -0.42 -2.66 8.90
N GLU A 157 -0.72 -1.62 9.69
CA GLU A 157 0.22 -0.56 10.09
C GLU A 157 1.23 -1.02 11.17
N TYR A 158 0.88 -2.00 12.02
CA TYR A 158 1.82 -2.59 12.99
C TYR A 158 2.72 -3.69 12.39
N GLU A 159 2.24 -4.46 11.40
CA GLU A 159 3.08 -5.42 10.68
C GLU A 159 4.15 -4.76 9.80
N GLU A 160 3.94 -3.51 9.36
CA GLU A 160 4.97 -2.72 8.63
C GLU A 160 6.03 -2.05 9.52
N VAL A 161 5.87 -2.01 10.85
CA VAL A 161 6.78 -1.28 11.77
C VAL A 161 7.86 -2.18 12.41
N ASP A 162 7.68 -3.51 12.37
CA ASP A 162 8.59 -4.49 12.97
C ASP A 162 9.48 -5.27 11.95
N GLU A 163 9.51 -4.88 10.66
CA GLU A 163 10.55 -5.27 9.66
C GLU A 163 11.58 -4.15 9.41
#